data_AF-A4ZZ18-F1
#
_entry.id   AF-A4ZZ18-F1
#
_cell.length_a   1.000
_cell.length_b   1.000
_cell.length_c   1.000
_cell.angle_alpha   90.00
_cell.angle_beta   90.00
_cell.angle_gamma   90.00
#
_symmetry.space_group_name_H-M   'P 1'
#
loop_
_entity.id
_entity.type
_entity.pdbx_description
1 polymer ?
#
loop_
_entity_poly.entity_id
_entity_poly.type
_entity_poly.pdbx_seq_one_letter_code
_entity_poly.pdbx_strand_id
1 'polypeptide(L)'
;MLELNNLPVFIKLQRRFKKKFNIDIAHLSQNKNKNNNIDFKLFENKCLTDKQKEVLEDINNNFCSKLIFNGGISSGKTFLASYLLIKFLIQNQNYYCSDTNNFIVGSSVSALRLLIFLSK
;
A
#
# COMPACT_ATOMS: atom_id res chain seq x y z
N MET A 1 22.63 0.18 11.71
CA MET A 1 21.24 0.06 11.21
C MET A 1 20.46 -0.72 12.26
N LEU A 2 19.50 -0.13 12.98
CA LEU A 2 18.73 -0.86 14.00
C LEU A 2 17.90 -1.95 13.32
N GLU A 3 18.08 -3.21 13.74
CA GLU A 3 17.20 -4.29 13.32
C GLU A 3 15.81 -4.04 13.93
N LEU A 4 14.90 -3.54 13.10
CA LEU A 4 13.49 -3.26 13.42
C LEU A 4 12.81 -4.43 14.18
N ASN A 5 13.23 -5.66 13.86
CA ASN A 5 12.76 -6.90 14.48
C ASN A 5 13.05 -7.02 15.98
N ASN A 6 14.06 -6.31 16.48
CA ASN A 6 14.48 -6.36 17.87
C ASN A 6 13.83 -5.26 18.73
N LEU A 7 13.07 -4.34 18.11
CA LEU A 7 12.38 -3.29 18.85
C LEU A 7 11.21 -3.89 19.66
N PRO A 8 11.13 -3.61 20.99
CA PRO A 8 10.06 -4.15 21.84
C PRO A 8 8.65 -3.81 21.33
N VAL A 9 8.49 -2.61 20.77
CA VAL A 9 7.24 -2.14 20.15
C VAL A 9 6.88 -3.00 18.93
N PHE A 10 7.84 -3.27 18.06
CA PHE A 10 7.63 -4.11 16.88
C PHE A 10 7.23 -5.53 17.28
N ILE A 11 7.95 -6.15 18.22
CA ILE A 11 7.65 -7.50 18.70
C ILE A 11 6.23 -7.58 19.29
N LYS A 12 5.83 -6.59 20.08
CA LYS A 12 4.48 -6.52 20.68
C LYS A 12 3.39 -6.43 19.59
N LEU A 13 3.58 -5.56 18.60
CA LEU A 13 2.65 -5.39 17.49
C LEU A 13 2.60 -6.62 16.58
N GLN A 14 3.75 -7.19 16.23
CA GLN A 14 3.89 -8.41 15.45
C GLN A 14 3.15 -9.57 16.13
N ARG A 15 3.34 -9.80 17.44
CA ARG A 15 2.63 -10.85 18.18
C ARG A 15 1.12 -10.66 18.14
N ARG A 16 0.64 -9.42 18.32
CA ARG A 16 -0.80 -9.11 18.24
C ARG A 16 -1.35 -9.38 16.84
N PHE A 17 -0.61 -9.00 15.80
CA PHE A 17 -1.00 -9.23 14.42
C PHE A 17 -1.01 -10.72 14.08
N LYS A 18 0.06 -11.46 14.44
CA LYS A 18 0.16 -12.91 14.24
C LYS A 18 -0.98 -13.65 14.94
N LYS A 19 -1.34 -13.27 16.18
CA LYS A 19 -2.49 -13.86 16.89
C LYS A 19 -3.82 -13.60 16.17
N LYS A 20 -4.00 -12.43 15.57
CA LYS A 20 -5.27 -12.03 14.94
C LYS A 20 -5.44 -12.60 13.53
N PHE A 21 -4.34 -12.68 12.76
CA PHE A 21 -4.40 -12.99 11.34
C PHE A 21 -3.64 -14.27 10.97
N ASN A 22 -2.97 -14.92 11.93
CA ASN A 22 -2.09 -16.07 11.72
C ASN A 22 -0.99 -15.84 10.67
N ILE A 23 -0.55 -14.58 10.53
CA ILE A 23 0.49 -14.15 9.60
C ILE A 23 1.66 -13.60 10.41
N ASP A 24 2.86 -14.12 10.13
CA ASP A 24 4.08 -13.63 10.75
C ASP A 24 4.78 -12.62 9.82
N ILE A 25 4.64 -11.34 10.16
CA ILE A 25 5.20 -10.23 9.37
C ILE A 25 6.74 -10.21 9.42
N ALA A 26 7.38 -10.80 10.45
CA ALA A 26 8.85 -10.78 10.51
C ALA A 26 9.51 -11.56 9.36
N HIS A 27 8.85 -12.60 8.85
CA HIS A 27 9.32 -13.32 7.66
C HIS A 27 9.34 -12.43 6.40
N LEU A 28 8.47 -11.41 6.33
CA LEU A 28 8.47 -10.45 5.24
C LEU A 28 9.70 -9.53 5.32
N SER A 29 10.14 -9.17 6.53
CA SER A 29 11.36 -8.37 6.72
C SER A 29 12.65 -9.15 6.54
N GLN A 30 12.65 -10.47 6.73
CA GLN A 30 13.82 -11.33 6.52
C GLN A 30 14.15 -11.54 5.03
N ASN A 31 13.17 -11.34 4.14
CA ASN A 31 13.37 -11.38 2.70
C ASN A 31 14.02 -10.12 2.11
N LYS A 32 14.47 -9.15 2.93
CA LYS A 32 15.15 -7.92 2.50
C LYS A 32 16.39 -8.14 1.63
N ASN A 33 17.06 -9.29 1.75
CA ASN A 33 18.26 -9.62 0.97
C ASN A 33 17.98 -10.15 -0.44
N LYS A 34 16.73 -10.40 -0.79
CA LYS A 34 16.39 -10.57 -2.20
C LYS A 34 16.15 -9.18 -2.77
N ASN A 35 17.00 -8.78 -3.72
CA ASN A 35 16.70 -7.74 -4.71
C ASN A 35 15.47 -8.18 -5.54
N ASN A 36 14.34 -8.38 -4.88
CA ASN A 36 13.07 -8.61 -5.52
C ASN A 36 12.64 -7.25 -6.02
N ASN A 37 13.14 -6.87 -7.18
CA ASN A 37 12.62 -5.76 -7.93
C ASN A 37 11.14 -6.11 -8.17
N ILE A 38 10.24 -5.48 -7.41
CA ILE A 38 8.82 -5.82 -7.45
C ILE A 38 8.32 -5.43 -8.84
N ASP A 39 7.97 -6.43 -9.64
CA ASP A 39 7.44 -6.20 -10.97
C ASP A 39 5.97 -5.81 -10.88
N PHE A 40 5.73 -4.52 -10.67
CA PHE A 40 4.39 -3.95 -10.64
C PHE A 40 3.64 -4.19 -11.95
N LYS A 41 4.32 -4.12 -13.10
CA LYS A 41 3.68 -4.33 -14.41
C LYS A 41 3.17 -5.75 -14.57
N LEU A 42 3.96 -6.76 -14.16
CA LEU A 42 3.52 -8.15 -14.18
C LEU A 42 2.27 -8.36 -13.32
N PHE A 43 2.24 -7.78 -12.12
CA PHE A 43 1.08 -7.83 -11.24
C PHE A 43 -0.14 -7.11 -11.86
N GLU A 44 0.05 -5.89 -12.36
CA GLU A 44 -1.00 -5.08 -12.99
C GLU A 44 -1.63 -5.83 -14.16
N ASN A 45 -0.81 -6.43 -15.02
CA ASN A 45 -1.26 -7.19 -16.17
C ASN A 45 -2.06 -8.44 -15.80
N LYS A 46 -1.66 -9.14 -14.73
CA LYS A 46 -2.27 -10.40 -14.29
C LYS A 46 -3.51 -10.20 -13.41
N CYS A 47 -3.54 -9.17 -12.58
CA CYS A 47 -4.50 -9.04 -11.49
C CYS A 47 -5.49 -7.87 -11.64
N LEU A 48 -5.20 -6.87 -12.48
CA LEU A 48 -6.13 -5.77 -12.71
C LEU A 48 -7.04 -6.06 -13.90
N THR A 49 -8.30 -5.65 -13.80
CA THR A 49 -9.21 -5.59 -14.93
C THR A 49 -8.82 -4.44 -15.87
N ASP A 50 -9.25 -4.48 -17.13
CA ASP A 50 -8.92 -3.43 -18.10
C ASP A 50 -9.37 -2.05 -17.62
N LYS A 51 -10.56 -1.96 -17.03
CA LYS A 51 -11.06 -0.73 -16.41
C LYS A 51 -10.22 -0.24 -15.22
N GLN A 52 -9.63 -1.14 -14.44
CA GLN A 52 -8.71 -0.76 -13.36
C GLN A 52 -7.35 -0.30 -13.91
N LYS A 53 -6.90 -0.85 -15.04
CA LYS A 53 -5.68 -0.41 -15.73
C LYS A 53 -5.84 0.99 -16.33
N GLU A 54 -6.98 1.28 -16.95
CA GLU A 54 -7.32 2.63 -17.43
C GLU A 54 -7.24 3.66 -16.30
N VAL A 55 -7.88 3.37 -15.16
CA VAL A 55 -7.82 4.25 -13.97
C VAL A 55 -6.38 4.41 -13.47
N LEU A 56 -5.55 3.36 -13.55
CA LEU A 56 -4.16 3.43 -13.15
C LEU A 56 -3.34 4.31 -14.09
N GLU A 57 -3.55 4.21 -15.40
CA GLU A 57 -2.93 5.08 -16.41
C GLU A 57 -3.31 6.55 -16.17
N ASP A 58 -4.59 6.83 -15.91
CA ASP A 58 -5.06 8.17 -15.58
C ASP A 58 -4.35 8.75 -14.34
N ILE A 59 -4.17 7.93 -13.29
CA ILE A 59 -3.46 8.33 -12.07
C ILE A 59 -1.97 8.58 -12.35
N ASN A 60 -1.32 7.74 -13.15
CA ASN A 60 0.10 7.90 -13.48
C ASN A 60 0.33 9.17 -14.33
N ASN A 61 -0.61 9.49 -15.21
CA ASN A 61 -0.56 10.67 -16.07
C ASN A 61 -0.92 11.96 -15.32
N ASN A 62 -1.65 11.87 -14.20
CA ASN A 62 -2.10 13.01 -13.41
C ASN A 62 -1.66 12.87 -11.94
N PHE A 63 -0.59 13.55 -11.54
CA PHE A 63 -0.17 13.53 -10.13
C PHE A 63 -1.27 14.10 -9.23
N CYS A 64 -1.88 13.22 -8.42
CA CYS A 64 -2.98 13.58 -7.52
C CYS A 64 -2.59 13.26 -6.07
N SER A 65 -2.58 14.27 -5.20
CA SER A 65 -2.44 14.09 -3.74
C SER A 65 -3.69 13.46 -3.09
N LYS A 66 -4.79 13.39 -3.82
CA LYS A 66 -6.08 12.87 -3.36
C LYS A 66 -6.74 12.02 -4.45
N LEU A 67 -7.08 10.79 -4.09
CA LEU A 67 -7.82 9.85 -4.95
C LEU A 67 -9.17 9.53 -4.33
N ILE A 68 -10.23 9.65 -5.12
CA ILE A 68 -11.60 9.29 -4.73
C ILE A 68 -12.11 8.25 -5.72
N PHE A 69 -12.31 7.02 -5.23
CA PHE A 69 -12.89 5.96 -6.03
C PHE A 69 -14.40 5.94 -5.83
N ASN A 70 -15.14 6.34 -6.88
CA ASN A 70 -16.59 6.25 -6.95
C ASN A 70 -16.99 5.08 -7.87
N GLY A 71 -17.91 4.23 -7.43
CA GLY A 71 -18.41 3.11 -8.24
C GLY A 71 -19.25 2.11 -7.46
N GLY A 72 -19.91 1.19 -8.15
CA GLY A 72 -20.83 0.21 -7.56
C GLY A 72 -20.18 -0.81 -6.62
N ILE A 73 -20.99 -1.51 -5.82
CA ILE A 73 -20.55 -2.39 -4.70
C ILE A 73 -19.60 -3.53 -5.15
N SER A 74 -19.58 -3.91 -6.43
CA SER A 74 -18.71 -4.96 -6.99
C SER A 74 -17.56 -4.45 -7.88
N SER A 75 -17.33 -3.14 -7.95
CA SER A 75 -16.39 -2.58 -8.93
C SER A 75 -14.90 -2.68 -8.54
N GLY A 76 -14.54 -3.47 -7.52
CA GLY A 76 -13.15 -3.71 -7.14
C GLY A 76 -12.37 -2.50 -6.58
N LYS A 77 -13.05 -1.44 -6.15
CA LYS A 77 -12.40 -0.19 -5.68
C LYS A 77 -11.49 -0.40 -4.48
N THR A 78 -11.93 -1.22 -3.52
CA THR A 78 -11.13 -1.54 -2.34
C THR A 78 -9.85 -2.28 -2.70
N PHE A 79 -9.93 -3.18 -3.70
CA PHE A 79 -8.75 -3.88 -4.20
C PHE A 79 -7.77 -2.89 -4.83
N LEU A 80 -8.23 -2.04 -5.76
CA LEU A 80 -7.39 -1.06 -6.45
C LEU A 80 -6.76 -0.05 -5.48
N ALA A 81 -7.52 0.45 -4.50
CA ALA A 81 -7.01 1.38 -3.50
C ALA A 81 -5.98 0.72 -2.57
N SER A 82 -6.20 -0.54 -2.17
CA SER A 82 -5.24 -1.29 -1.34
C SER A 82 -3.94 -1.53 -2.11
N TYR A 83 -4.05 -1.89 -3.39
CA TYR A 83 -2.92 -2.05 -4.28
C TYR A 83 -2.11 -0.74 -4.42
N LEU A 84 -2.79 0.38 -4.71
CA LEU A 84 -2.16 1.69 -4.85
C LEU A 84 -1.46 2.13 -3.56
N LEU A 85 -2.09 1.93 -2.40
CA LEU A 85 -1.48 2.19 -1.10
C LEU A 85 -0.14 1.45 -0.95
N ILE A 86 -0.13 0.14 -1.24
CA ILE A 86 1.09 -0.67 -1.15
C ILE A 86 2.13 -0.22 -2.17
N LYS A 87 1.72 0.02 -3.43
CA LYS A 87 2.60 0.50 -4.50
C LYS A 87 3.29 1.81 -4.11
N PHE A 88 2.54 2.79 -3.62
CA PHE A 88 3.09 4.09 -3.22
C PHE A 88 3.97 4.01 -1.97
N LEU A 89 3.67 3.12 -1.03
CA LEU A 89 4.53 2.85 0.13
C LEU A 89 5.89 2.29 -0.29
N ILE A 90 5.91 1.40 -1.28
CA ILE A 90 7.15 0.79 -1.76
C ILE A 90 7.94 1.77 -2.64
N GLN A 91 7.29 2.42 -3.62
CA GLN A 91 7.97 3.33 -4.54
C GLN A 91 8.57 4.56 -3.86
N ASN A 92 7.94 5.05 -2.80
CA ASN A 92 8.38 6.24 -2.07
C ASN A 92 9.06 5.87 -0.75
N GLN A 93 9.59 4.65 -0.60
CA GLN A 93 10.17 4.17 0.65
C GLN A 93 11.18 5.14 1.27
N ASN A 94 11.99 5.80 0.44
CA ASN A 94 13.02 6.75 0.84
C ASN A 94 12.45 8.04 1.47
N TYR A 95 11.21 8.39 1.18
CA TYR A 95 10.55 9.57 1.73
C TYR A 95 9.98 9.31 3.13
N TYR A 96 9.56 8.07 3.45
CA TYR A 96 8.95 7.71 4.75
C TYR A 96 9.94 7.61 5.93
N CYS A 97 11.18 8.08 5.78
CA CYS A 97 12.15 8.12 6.88
C CYS A 97 11.81 9.17 7.95
N SER A 98 10.84 10.05 7.71
CA SER A 98 10.37 11.09 8.64
C SER A 98 8.88 10.91 9.00
N ASP A 99 8.52 11.21 10.25
CA ASP A 99 7.17 11.05 10.82
C ASP A 99 6.08 11.94 10.18
N THR A 100 6.36 12.60 9.05
CA THR A 100 5.48 13.59 8.40
C THR A 100 4.65 13.01 7.25
N ASN A 101 4.96 11.80 6.80
CA ASN A 101 4.29 11.20 5.64
C ASN A 101 3.11 10.33 6.08
N ASN A 102 1.92 10.75 5.68
CA ASN A 102 0.66 10.15 6.15
C ASN A 102 -0.15 9.62 4.96
N PHE A 103 -0.54 8.34 5.04
CA PHE A 103 -1.61 7.79 4.21
C PHE A 103 -2.89 7.76 5.03
N ILE A 104 -3.92 8.47 4.56
CA ILE A 104 -5.23 8.44 5.17
C ILE A 104 -6.18 7.68 4.23
N VAL A 105 -6.64 6.52 4.70
CA VAL A 105 -7.69 5.75 4.03
C VAL A 105 -9.00 6.02 4.75
N GLY A 106 -9.96 6.61 4.05
CA GLY A 106 -11.32 6.81 4.53
C GLY A 106 -12.31 6.01 3.71
N SER A 107 -13.24 5.32 4.36
CA SER A 107 -14.37 4.67 3.67
C SER A 107 -15.68 5.38 4.02
N SER A 108 -16.61 5.35 3.07
CA SER A 108 -18.00 5.75 3.22
C SER A 108 -18.87 4.74 2.48
N VAL A 109 -20.19 4.71 2.75
CA VAL A 109 -21.12 3.73 2.18
C VAL A 109 -21.06 3.66 0.64
N SER A 110 -20.73 4.76 -0.03
CA SER A 110 -20.68 4.87 -1.50
C SER A 110 -19.28 5.11 -2.09
N ALA A 111 -18.26 5.43 -1.28
CA ALA A 111 -16.95 5.83 -1.80
C ALA A 111 -15.80 5.42 -0.89
N LEU A 112 -14.66 5.10 -1.52
CA LEU A 112 -13.39 4.88 -0.83
C LEU A 112 -12.42 6.01 -1.21
N ARG A 113 -11.82 6.62 -0.19
CA ARG A 113 -10.91 7.76 -0.30
C ARG A 113 -9.51 7.33 0.13
N LEU A 114 -8.53 7.62 -0.70
CA LEU A 114 -7.11 7.48 -0.40
C LEU A 114 -6.48 8.86 -0.52
N LEU A 115 -5.99 9.39 0.60
CA LEU A 115 -5.25 10.64 0.66
C LEU A 115 -3.78 10.32 0.89
N ILE A 116 -2.92 10.91 0.07
CA ILE A 116 -1.49 10.64 0.08
C ILE A 116 -0.78 11.95 0.39
N PHE A 117 -0.23 12.07 1.59
CA PHE A 117 0.68 13.15 1.94
C PHE A 117 2.12 12.67 1.77
N LEU A 118 2.77 13.18 0.72
CA LEU A 118 4.22 13.13 0.56
C LEU A 118 4.74 14.55 0.81
N SER A 119 5.35 14.79 1.97
CA SER A 119 6.09 16.03 2.20
C SER A 119 7.42 15.91 1.44
N LYS A 120 7.66 16.87 0.53
CA LYS A 120 8.95 17.03 -0.15
C LYS A 120 9.99 17.58 0.81
#